data_AF-A0A1S8A7X5-F1
#
_entry.id   AF-A0A1S8A7X5-F1
#
_cell.length_a   1.000
_cell.length_b   1.000
_cell.length_c   1.000
_cell.angle_alpha   90.00
_cell.angle_beta   90.00
_cell.angle_gamma   90.00
#
_symmetry.space_group_name_H-M   'P 1'
#
loop_
_entity.id
_entity.type
_entity.pdbx_description
1 polymer ?
#
loop_
_entity_poly.entity_id
_entity_poly.type
_entity_poly.pdbx_seq_one_letter_code
_entity_poly.pdbx_strand_id
1 'polypeptide(L)'
;MAAKRTAEDEAQSRAPKNKRQKTTRIDPTSGQRGAFGDLEDATTAPAGDSDLDCEDDSEALAYLRSVRTQASAIPHVLVAKKAGPSPPPQHSEGNGEHGEYQHADRTIYEDGMGDFRGYYEDGAYVAAPDNRRAEEGEDDDERGTEEERDGSESGSDRPRNSSVDEIRDAYFTSITDRYIALRKRLQANPPQSVLDALPATNPTEVGAWKRGVNTFQKWESRLRETEPLPAQIAAMHKDSVFRLLRVLLACKFLRAKTQVRERTSRWVWALLARLPDKGELDYMEVGWIRELGKRAVLLMVTLAELEVLREHYDVAATRLAKMALSTPIIRPRQR
;
A
#
# COMPACT_ATOMS: atom_id res chain seq x y z
N MET A 1 -3.72 -87.70 -6.03
CA MET A 1 -2.25 -87.50 -5.98
C MET A 1 -2.01 -86.26 -5.13
N ALA A 2 -1.63 -86.45 -3.87
CA ALA A 2 -0.26 -86.27 -3.32
C ALA A 2 0.06 -84.77 -3.06
N ALA A 3 -0.04 -84.30 -1.80
CA ALA A 3 1.05 -84.17 -0.80
C ALA A 3 1.89 -82.89 -1.04
N LYS A 4 2.03 -81.89 -0.16
CA LYS A 4 2.52 -81.76 1.24
C LYS A 4 3.75 -80.82 1.22
N ARG A 5 3.64 -79.71 1.97
CA ARG A 5 4.60 -78.67 2.45
C ARG A 5 6.13 -78.86 2.27
N THR A 6 6.84 -77.75 2.03
CA THR A 6 7.94 -77.08 2.83
C THR A 6 8.60 -76.00 1.96
N ALA A 7 8.65 -74.70 2.30
CA ALA A 7 9.47 -73.99 3.30
C ALA A 7 10.98 -73.89 2.96
N GLU A 8 11.44 -72.64 2.80
CA GLU A 8 12.79 -72.08 3.06
C GLU A 8 13.73 -71.76 1.88
N ASP A 9 14.39 -70.60 2.05
CA ASP A 9 15.50 -69.95 1.35
C ASP A 9 15.34 -69.40 -0.08
N GLU A 10 15.06 -68.09 -0.17
CA GLU A 10 16.11 -67.09 -0.46
C GLU A 10 15.55 -65.68 -0.27
N ALA A 11 15.70 -65.17 0.96
CA ALA A 11 15.58 -63.76 1.25
C ALA A 11 16.84 -63.03 0.75
N GLN A 12 16.89 -62.65 -0.53
CA GLN A 12 17.83 -61.63 -0.98
C GLN A 12 17.17 -60.26 -0.90
N SER A 13 17.44 -59.62 0.24
CA SER A 13 17.21 -58.21 0.52
C SER A 13 17.71 -57.32 -0.62
N ARG A 14 16.80 -56.80 -1.44
CA ARG A 14 17.06 -55.68 -2.34
C ARG A 14 17.08 -54.39 -1.51
N ALA A 15 18.20 -54.14 -0.84
CA ALA A 15 18.45 -52.86 -0.21
C ALA A 15 18.58 -51.78 -1.30
N PRO A 16 17.90 -50.62 -1.21
CA PRO A 16 18.20 -49.51 -2.07
C PRO A 16 19.62 -49.01 -1.72
N LYS A 17 20.53 -49.04 -2.70
CA LYS A 17 21.86 -48.42 -2.58
C LYS A 17 21.67 -46.92 -2.39
N ASN A 18 21.60 -46.48 -1.13
CA ASN A 18 21.64 -45.06 -0.77
C ASN A 18 23.00 -44.49 -1.23
N LYS A 19 23.02 -43.90 -2.43
CA LYS A 19 24.09 -43.00 -2.88
C LYS A 19 24.14 -41.85 -1.87
N ARG A 20 25.07 -41.92 -0.92
CA ARG A 20 25.44 -40.78 -0.09
C ARG A 20 25.99 -39.71 -1.03
N GLN A 21 25.16 -38.73 -1.40
CA GLN A 21 25.67 -37.46 -1.92
C GLN A 21 26.59 -36.91 -0.83
N LYS A 22 27.90 -36.86 -1.10
CA LYS A 22 28.88 -36.22 -0.23
C LYS A 22 28.51 -34.73 -0.25
N THR A 23 27.70 -34.30 0.72
CA THR A 23 27.19 -32.94 0.77
C THR A 23 28.37 -31.98 0.83
N THR A 24 28.41 -31.01 -0.07
CA THR A 24 29.45 -29.99 -0.07
C THR A 24 29.36 -29.22 1.26
N ARG A 25 30.46 -29.23 2.01
CA ARG A 25 30.54 -28.61 3.34
C ARG A 25 30.35 -27.11 3.17
N ILE A 26 29.39 -26.54 3.90
CA ILE A 26 29.16 -25.09 3.94
C ILE A 26 30.33 -24.49 4.71
N ASP A 27 30.97 -23.47 4.15
CA ASP A 27 31.97 -22.69 4.87
C ASP A 27 31.28 -21.88 5.99
N PRO A 28 31.63 -22.06 7.27
CA PRO A 28 31.03 -21.32 8.38
C PRO A 28 31.30 -19.82 8.34
N THR A 29 32.35 -19.38 7.61
CA THR A 29 32.79 -17.98 7.58
C THR A 29 32.06 -17.18 6.50
N SER A 30 31.87 -17.76 5.32
CA SER A 30 31.19 -17.12 4.18
C SER A 30 29.74 -17.58 3.97
N GLY A 31 29.32 -18.69 4.59
CA GLY A 31 28.02 -19.33 4.34
C GLY A 31 27.88 -19.96 2.94
N GLN A 32 28.94 -19.92 2.13
CA GLN A 32 28.91 -20.41 0.76
C GLN A 32 29.12 -21.93 0.70
N ARG A 33 28.55 -22.57 -0.32
CA ARG A 33 28.73 -23.99 -0.63
C ARG A 33 29.62 -24.13 -1.87
N GLY A 34 30.75 -24.80 -1.74
CA GLY A 34 31.59 -25.15 -2.89
C GLY A 34 30.86 -26.13 -3.82
N ALA A 35 31.04 -25.98 -5.13
CA ALA A 35 30.49 -26.92 -6.13
C ALA A 35 31.26 -28.25 -6.14
N PHE A 36 32.57 -28.18 -5.94
CA PHE A 36 33.46 -29.32 -5.75
C PHE A 36 33.72 -29.45 -4.26
N GLY A 37 33.45 -30.63 -3.68
CA GLY A 37 33.52 -30.86 -2.24
C GLY A 37 34.95 -30.81 -1.70
N ASP A 38 35.40 -31.91 -1.10
CA ASP A 38 36.79 -32.05 -0.67
C ASP A 38 37.64 -32.55 -1.84
N LEU A 39 38.59 -31.73 -2.32
CA LEU A 39 39.37 -31.98 -3.53
C LEU A 39 40.45 -33.07 -3.36
N GLU A 40 40.59 -33.65 -2.17
CA GLU A 40 41.60 -34.70 -1.90
C GLU A 40 41.27 -36.04 -2.58
N ASP A 41 39.98 -36.32 -2.81
CA ASP A 41 39.48 -37.63 -3.30
C ASP A 41 38.33 -37.46 -4.32
N ALA A 42 38.28 -36.30 -4.97
CA ALA A 42 37.23 -35.91 -5.90
C ALA A 42 37.68 -36.16 -7.35
N THR A 43 36.77 -36.69 -8.17
CA THR A 43 36.87 -36.76 -9.62
C THR A 43 35.78 -35.86 -10.21
N THR A 44 36.05 -35.23 -11.36
CA THR A 44 35.06 -34.42 -12.09
C THR A 44 34.05 -35.27 -12.85
N ALA A 45 34.28 -36.59 -12.98
CA ALA A 45 33.37 -37.52 -13.62
C ALA A 45 32.18 -37.87 -12.69
N PRO A 46 30.93 -37.84 -13.19
CA PRO A 46 29.77 -38.27 -12.42
C PRO A 46 29.89 -39.76 -12.07
N ALA A 47 29.73 -40.09 -10.79
CA ALA A 47 29.73 -41.48 -10.33
C ALA A 47 28.54 -42.27 -10.92
N GLY A 48 28.76 -42.91 -12.07
CA GLY A 48 27.77 -43.74 -12.75
C GLY A 48 27.99 -44.00 -14.23
N ASP A 49 28.93 -43.31 -14.89
CA ASP A 49 29.17 -43.48 -16.32
C ASP A 49 30.62 -43.96 -16.55
N SER A 50 30.83 -45.27 -16.45
CA SER A 50 32.12 -45.92 -16.67
C SER A 50 32.47 -46.13 -18.16
N ASP A 51 31.59 -45.67 -19.07
CA ASP A 51 31.76 -45.76 -20.53
C ASP A 51 32.25 -44.44 -21.17
N LEU A 52 32.49 -43.41 -20.36
CA LEU A 52 33.17 -42.19 -20.80
C LEU A 52 34.66 -42.30 -20.45
N ASP A 53 35.50 -42.43 -21.48
CA ASP A 53 36.95 -42.23 -21.37
C ASP A 53 37.23 -40.75 -21.03
N CYS A 54 36.95 -40.36 -19.79
CA CYS A 54 37.36 -39.07 -19.28
C CYS A 54 38.90 -39.09 -19.15
N GLU A 55 39.56 -38.14 -19.80
CA GLU A 55 40.99 -37.91 -19.66
C GLU A 55 41.38 -37.73 -18.18
N ASP A 56 42.66 -37.90 -17.85
CA ASP A 56 43.12 -37.77 -16.48
C ASP A 56 42.85 -36.35 -15.93
N ASP A 57 41.80 -36.22 -15.13
CA ASP A 57 41.36 -34.97 -14.52
C ASP A 57 42.31 -34.48 -13.40
N SER A 58 43.44 -35.17 -13.18
CA SER A 58 44.44 -34.84 -12.15
C SER A 58 45.00 -33.43 -12.30
N GLU A 59 45.25 -32.97 -13.54
CA GLU A 59 45.76 -31.62 -13.81
C GLU A 59 44.71 -30.54 -13.49
N ALA A 60 43.45 -30.78 -13.85
CA ALA A 60 42.34 -29.87 -13.56
C ALA A 60 42.11 -29.75 -12.04
N LEU A 61 42.17 -30.86 -11.31
CA LEU A 61 42.07 -30.86 -9.85
C LEU A 61 43.28 -30.19 -9.18
N ALA A 62 44.49 -30.39 -9.71
CA ALA A 62 45.69 -29.70 -9.24
C ALA A 62 45.59 -28.19 -9.44
N TYR A 63 45.05 -27.75 -10.58
CA TYR A 63 44.77 -26.34 -10.83
C TYR A 63 43.76 -25.76 -9.82
N LEU A 64 42.65 -26.45 -9.56
CA LEU A 64 41.65 -25.99 -8.59
C LEU A 64 42.21 -25.92 -7.15
N ARG A 65 43.10 -26.85 -6.77
CA ARG A 65 43.83 -26.79 -5.48
C ARG A 65 44.77 -25.58 -5.43
N SER A 66 45.48 -25.30 -6.52
CA SER A 66 46.35 -24.13 -6.65
C SER A 66 45.55 -22.83 -6.49
N VAL A 67 44.43 -22.69 -7.19
CA VAL A 67 43.52 -21.52 -7.08
C VAL A 67 42.97 -21.38 -5.66
N ARG A 68 42.57 -22.47 -5.00
CA ARG A 68 42.08 -22.41 -3.61
C ARG A 68 43.17 -21.94 -2.65
N THR A 69 44.41 -22.37 -2.86
CA THR A 69 45.56 -21.96 -2.07
C THR A 69 45.87 -20.48 -2.30
N GLN A 70 45.87 -20.03 -3.56
CA GLN A 70 46.09 -18.61 -3.90
C GLN A 70 44.98 -17.72 -3.35
N ALA A 71 43.71 -18.13 -3.48
CA ALA A 71 42.57 -17.38 -2.96
C ALA A 71 42.58 -17.30 -1.43
N SER A 72 43.10 -18.32 -0.73
CA SER A 72 43.25 -18.27 0.72
C SER A 72 44.25 -17.20 1.19
N ALA A 73 45.13 -16.73 0.31
CA ALA A 73 46.03 -15.62 0.58
C ALA A 73 45.39 -14.23 0.36
N ILE A 74 44.18 -14.16 -0.22
CA ILE A 74 43.47 -12.91 -0.45
C ILE A 74 42.62 -12.59 0.79
N PRO A 75 42.70 -11.37 1.35
CA PRO A 75 41.84 -10.95 2.46
C PRO A 75 40.35 -11.05 2.10
N HIS A 76 39.53 -11.55 3.03
CA HIS A 76 38.09 -11.70 2.83
C HIS A 76 37.35 -10.38 2.57
N VAL A 77 37.90 -9.26 3.05
CA VAL A 77 37.33 -7.93 2.83
C VAL A 77 38.44 -7.00 2.34
N LEU A 78 38.25 -6.49 1.12
CA LEU A 78 39.10 -5.45 0.55
C LEU A 78 38.31 -4.14 0.55
N VAL A 79 38.66 -3.22 1.45
CA VAL A 79 38.08 -1.87 1.47
C VAL A 79 39.03 -0.94 0.73
N ALA A 80 38.63 -0.51 -0.47
CA ALA A 80 39.33 0.54 -1.18
C ALA A 80 38.91 1.91 -0.61
N LYS A 81 39.88 2.74 -0.21
CA LYS A 81 39.63 4.18 -0.04
C LYS A 81 39.26 4.73 -1.42
N LYS A 82 38.22 5.57 -1.51
CA LYS A 82 37.71 6.19 -2.75
C LYS A 82 38.90 6.67 -3.60
N ALA A 83 39.24 5.89 -4.63
CA ALA A 83 40.39 6.14 -5.48
C ALA A 83 39.90 6.85 -6.73
N GLY A 84 40.13 8.16 -6.78
CA GLY A 84 39.88 9.00 -7.94
C GLY A 84 39.89 10.47 -7.53
N PRO A 85 40.40 11.39 -8.38
CA PRO A 85 40.13 12.81 -8.18
C PRO A 85 38.61 13.00 -8.07
N SER A 86 38.16 13.87 -7.17
CA SER A 86 36.75 14.25 -7.15
C SER A 86 36.37 14.66 -8.57
N PRO A 87 35.26 14.14 -9.14
CA PRO A 87 34.77 14.71 -10.39
C PRO A 87 34.65 16.22 -10.21
N PRO A 88 35.02 17.02 -11.23
CA PRO A 88 34.95 18.48 -11.13
C PRO A 88 33.53 18.87 -10.69
N PRO A 89 33.39 19.89 -9.82
CA PRO A 89 32.08 20.35 -9.39
C PRO A 89 31.25 20.61 -10.65
N GLN A 90 30.12 19.90 -10.76
CA GLN A 90 29.17 20.17 -11.84
C GLN A 90 28.62 21.57 -11.58
N HIS A 91 29.23 22.55 -12.24
CA HIS A 91 28.68 23.88 -12.31
C HIS A 91 27.29 23.76 -12.93
N SER A 92 26.31 24.26 -12.19
CA SER A 92 24.97 24.58 -12.64
C SER A 92 25.07 25.62 -13.76
N GLU A 93 25.38 25.17 -14.98
CA GLU A 93 25.24 25.97 -16.17
C GLU A 93 23.89 25.63 -16.79
N GLY A 94 22.97 26.58 -16.64
CA GLY A 94 21.66 26.52 -17.23
C GLY A 94 21.69 26.55 -18.75
N ASN A 95 20.52 26.21 -19.27
CA ASN A 95 20.02 26.48 -20.61
C ASN A 95 20.41 25.47 -21.71
N GLY A 96 19.59 24.44 -21.83
CA GLY A 96 19.44 23.62 -23.03
C GLY A 96 18.02 23.07 -23.06
N GLU A 97 17.18 23.61 -23.95
CA GLU A 97 15.82 23.17 -24.20
C GLU A 97 15.76 21.65 -24.47
N HIS A 98 14.66 21.03 -24.01
CA HIS A 98 14.18 19.68 -24.30
C HIS A 98 14.52 18.57 -23.28
N GLY A 99 13.52 18.24 -22.46
CA GLY A 99 13.33 16.93 -21.83
C GLY A 99 13.43 16.96 -20.30
N GLU A 100 12.28 17.09 -19.62
CA GLU A 100 12.16 16.92 -18.17
C GLU A 100 12.56 15.49 -17.75
N TYR A 101 13.86 15.30 -17.50
CA TYR A 101 14.34 14.35 -16.53
C TYR A 101 14.98 15.16 -15.42
N GLN A 102 14.21 15.39 -14.35
CA GLN A 102 14.76 15.94 -13.11
C GLN A 102 15.96 15.07 -12.73
N HIS A 103 17.14 15.65 -12.79
CA HIS A 103 18.38 14.99 -12.40
C HIS A 103 18.22 14.60 -10.93
N ALA A 104 17.95 13.33 -10.66
CA ALA A 104 17.74 12.86 -9.30
C ALA A 104 19.00 13.19 -8.50
N ASP A 105 18.84 14.03 -7.48
CA ASP A 105 19.92 14.41 -6.58
C ASP A 105 20.48 13.15 -5.90
N ARG A 106 21.69 12.74 -6.34
CA ARG A 106 22.40 11.55 -5.87
C ARG A 106 23.41 11.85 -4.76
N THR A 107 23.47 13.10 -4.28
CA THR A 107 24.35 13.49 -3.15
C THR A 107 24.13 12.62 -1.92
N ILE A 108 22.91 12.09 -1.74
CA ILE A 108 22.50 11.11 -0.72
C ILE A 108 23.36 9.82 -0.64
N TYR A 109 24.08 9.47 -1.70
CA TYR A 109 24.96 8.29 -1.73
C TYR A 109 26.44 8.65 -1.60
N GLU A 110 26.78 9.95 -1.50
CA GLU A 110 28.16 10.43 -1.56
C GLU A 110 28.75 10.79 -0.19
N ASP A 111 27.93 11.27 0.76
CA ASP A 111 28.39 11.79 2.06
C ASP A 111 27.99 10.90 3.26
N GLY A 112 27.07 9.97 3.07
CA GLY A 112 26.58 9.08 4.14
C GLY A 112 25.78 9.80 5.23
N MET A 113 25.46 11.08 5.05
CA MET A 113 24.49 11.80 5.88
C MET A 113 23.11 11.57 5.27
N GLY A 114 22.35 10.66 5.89
CA GLY A 114 20.99 10.36 5.44
C GLY A 114 20.13 11.63 5.39
N ASP A 115 19.50 11.88 4.24
CA ASP A 115 18.54 12.97 4.11
C ASP A 115 17.24 12.61 4.87
N PHE A 116 16.72 13.56 5.65
CA PHE A 116 15.42 13.51 6.34
C PHE A 116 14.20 13.45 5.39
N ARG A 117 14.43 13.22 4.09
CA ARG A 117 13.44 12.84 3.06
C ARG A 117 12.56 11.65 3.42
N GLY A 118 12.79 10.97 4.52
CA GLY A 118 11.83 10.03 5.09
C GLY A 118 12.08 9.80 6.56
N TYR A 119 11.06 9.28 7.24
CA TYR A 119 11.15 8.86 8.62
C TYR A 119 10.72 7.40 8.74
N TYR A 120 11.27 6.72 9.74
CA TYR A 120 10.90 5.34 10.04
C TYR A 120 9.84 5.32 11.12
N GLU A 121 8.65 4.80 10.82
CA GLU A 121 7.54 4.68 11.76
C GLU A 121 6.88 3.30 11.59
N ASP A 122 6.61 2.61 12.72
CA ASP A 122 5.92 1.31 12.76
C ASP A 122 6.46 0.26 11.77
N GLY A 123 7.79 0.12 11.70
CA GLY A 123 8.42 -0.92 10.90
C GLY A 123 8.55 -0.58 9.41
N ALA A 124 8.06 0.58 8.97
CA ALA A 124 8.09 1.02 7.58
C ALA A 124 8.82 2.35 7.43
N TYR A 125 9.61 2.48 6.35
CA TYR A 125 10.20 3.76 5.98
C TYR A 125 9.20 4.56 5.13
N VAL A 126 8.84 5.75 5.59
CA VAL A 126 7.87 6.65 4.96
C VAL A 126 8.63 7.83 4.36
N ALA A 127 8.44 8.11 3.07
CA ALA A 127 8.98 9.32 2.46
C ALA A 127 8.28 10.57 3.02
N ALA A 128 9.06 11.57 3.40
CA ALA A 128 8.59 12.88 3.81
C ALA A 128 7.96 13.59 2.60
N PRO A 129 6.87 14.34 2.80
CA PRO A 129 6.27 15.15 1.75
C PRO A 129 7.29 16.18 1.22
N ASP A 130 7.31 16.37 -0.09
CA ASP A 130 8.28 17.25 -0.75
C ASP A 130 7.90 18.72 -0.53
N ASN A 131 8.44 19.35 0.52
CA ASN A 131 8.22 20.77 0.82
C ASN A 131 8.94 21.72 -0.17
N ARG A 132 9.80 21.21 -1.06
CA ARG A 132 10.60 22.06 -1.98
C ARG A 132 9.78 22.77 -3.06
N ARG A 133 8.50 22.45 -3.21
CA ARG A 133 7.62 23.13 -4.19
C ARG A 133 6.85 24.33 -3.61
N ALA A 134 7.00 24.60 -2.31
CA ALA A 134 6.29 25.66 -1.61
C ALA A 134 7.17 26.87 -1.25
N GLU A 135 8.48 26.82 -1.50
CA GLU A 135 9.43 27.87 -1.07
C GLU A 135 9.88 28.80 -2.22
N GLU A 136 9.36 28.64 -3.44
CA GLU A 136 9.63 29.57 -4.55
C GLU A 136 8.43 30.47 -4.80
N GLY A 137 8.36 31.59 -4.08
CA GLY A 137 7.52 32.73 -4.42
C GLY A 137 6.60 33.18 -3.31
N GLU A 138 7.14 33.99 -2.39
CA GLU A 138 6.57 35.28 -1.94
C GLU A 138 7.42 35.75 -0.75
N ASP A 139 8.48 36.50 -1.08
CA ASP A 139 9.15 37.39 -0.14
C ASP A 139 8.12 38.46 0.29
N ASP A 140 7.66 38.41 1.54
CA ASP A 140 7.28 39.63 2.25
C ASP A 140 7.82 39.54 3.68
N ASP A 141 8.91 40.27 3.89
CA ASP A 141 9.59 40.46 5.16
C ASP A 141 8.65 41.15 6.17
N GLU A 142 8.25 40.47 7.25
CA GLU A 142 8.05 41.18 8.52
C GLU A 142 8.56 40.37 9.71
N ARG A 143 9.75 40.82 10.15
CA ARG A 143 10.50 40.51 11.36
C ARG A 143 9.66 40.05 12.55
N GLY A 144 10.17 39.00 13.20
CA GLY A 144 9.63 38.50 14.46
C GLY A 144 9.82 39.40 15.66
N THR A 145 9.06 39.07 16.69
CA THR A 145 9.46 39.22 18.09
C THR A 145 9.04 37.94 18.81
N GLU A 146 10.04 37.29 19.36
CA GLU A 146 9.93 36.19 20.30
C GLU A 146 9.27 36.66 21.61
N GLU A 147 8.82 35.69 22.42
CA GLU A 147 8.45 35.81 23.84
C GLU A 147 7.04 36.44 24.07
N GLU A 148 6.12 35.90 24.86
CA GLU A 148 6.24 35.14 26.11
C GLU A 148 5.05 34.16 26.25
N ARG A 149 5.33 32.99 26.83
CA ARG A 149 4.33 32.27 27.62
C ARG A 149 4.12 33.06 28.90
N ASP A 150 2.94 33.65 29.09
CA ASP A 150 2.42 33.89 30.43
C ASP A 150 0.98 33.43 30.53
N GLY A 151 0.70 32.77 31.65
CA GLY A 151 -0.61 32.31 32.03
C GLY A 151 -1.40 33.37 32.76
N SER A 152 -2.62 32.96 33.10
CA SER A 152 -3.53 33.58 34.06
C SER A 152 -4.51 34.65 33.55
N GLU A 153 -5.71 34.13 33.30
CA GLU A 153 -6.98 34.55 33.88
C GLU A 153 -7.55 35.96 33.67
N SER A 154 -8.79 35.92 33.19
CA SER A 154 -9.95 36.71 33.63
C SER A 154 -10.22 38.05 32.95
N GLY A 155 -11.45 38.15 32.41
CA GLY A 155 -12.14 39.43 32.26
C GLY A 155 -12.47 39.87 30.84
N SER A 156 -13.19 39.06 30.06
CA SER A 156 -14.00 39.57 28.95
C SER A 156 -15.00 38.51 28.49
N ASP A 157 -16.23 38.56 29.03
CA ASP A 157 -17.43 37.97 28.45
C ASP A 157 -17.74 38.66 27.11
N ARG A 158 -16.94 38.36 26.11
CA ARG A 158 -17.22 38.69 24.72
C ARG A 158 -17.18 37.38 23.97
N PRO A 159 -18.28 36.94 23.32
CA PRO A 159 -18.25 35.72 22.54
C PRO A 159 -17.20 35.93 21.44
N ARG A 160 -16.03 35.31 21.61
CA ARG A 160 -15.08 35.16 20.51
C ARG A 160 -15.78 34.25 19.54
N ASN A 161 -16.09 34.79 18.37
CA ASN A 161 -16.52 34.00 17.24
C ASN A 161 -15.43 32.95 17.04
N SER A 162 -15.76 31.67 17.24
CA SER A 162 -14.79 30.59 17.11
C SER A 162 -14.07 30.73 15.77
N SER A 163 -12.74 30.63 15.79
CA SER A 163 -11.97 30.65 14.55
C SER A 163 -12.43 29.52 13.62
N VAL A 164 -12.25 29.68 12.31
CA VAL A 164 -12.67 28.65 11.33
C VAL A 164 -12.01 27.29 11.64
N ASP A 165 -10.77 27.32 12.12
CA ASP A 165 -10.04 26.12 12.54
C ASP A 165 -10.66 25.47 13.78
N GLU A 166 -11.03 26.25 14.81
CA GLU A 166 -11.73 25.73 16.00
C GLU A 166 -13.05 25.05 15.63
N ILE A 167 -13.81 25.61 14.69
CA ILE A 167 -15.08 25.04 14.23
C ILE A 167 -14.82 23.72 13.49
N ARG A 168 -13.80 23.68 12.62
CA ARG A 168 -13.41 22.46 11.90
C ARG A 168 -13.00 21.35 12.86
N ASP A 169 -12.21 21.67 13.87
CA ASP A 169 -11.70 20.71 14.84
C ASP A 169 -12.82 20.20 15.77
N ALA A 170 -13.72 21.08 16.22
CA ALA A 170 -14.92 20.71 16.97
C ALA A 170 -15.87 19.80 16.16
N TYR A 171 -16.00 20.06 14.86
CA TYR A 171 -16.79 19.22 13.96
C TYR A 171 -16.14 17.85 13.74
N PHE A 172 -14.82 17.82 13.52
CA PHE A 172 -14.08 16.57 13.30
C PHE A 172 -14.10 15.67 14.54
N THR A 173 -13.92 16.25 15.73
CA THR A 173 -14.04 15.55 17.01
C THR A 173 -15.45 14.99 17.21
N SER A 174 -16.50 15.79 16.99
CA SER A 174 -17.89 15.35 17.06
C SER A 174 -18.21 14.17 16.14
N ILE A 175 -17.71 14.19 14.90
CA ILE A 175 -17.88 13.06 13.96
C ILE A 175 -17.10 11.83 14.43
N THR A 176 -15.87 12.02 14.90
CA THR A 176 -15.01 10.94 15.37
C THR A 176 -15.63 10.25 16.59
N ASP A 177 -16.15 11.01 17.55
CA ASP A 177 -16.83 10.47 18.73
C ASP A 177 -18.10 9.68 18.34
N ARG A 178 -18.90 10.23 17.42
CA ARG A 178 -20.09 9.55 16.90
C ARG A 178 -19.72 8.24 16.20
N TYR A 179 -18.63 8.24 15.43
CA TYR A 179 -18.12 7.04 14.76
C TYR A 179 -17.64 5.99 15.76
N ILE A 180 -16.88 6.39 16.78
CA ILE A 180 -16.40 5.49 17.84
C ILE A 180 -17.57 4.90 18.62
N ALA A 181 -18.58 5.69 18.95
CA ALA A 181 -19.79 5.21 19.61
C ALA A 181 -20.55 4.19 18.76
N LEU A 182 -20.67 4.44 17.45
CA LEU A 182 -21.25 3.49 16.50
C LEU A 182 -20.44 2.19 16.43
N ARG A 183 -19.12 2.28 16.36
CA ARG A 183 -18.20 1.13 16.33
C ARG A 183 -18.39 0.25 17.56
N LYS A 184 -18.40 0.83 18.76
CA LYS A 184 -18.67 0.11 20.02
C LYS A 184 -20.01 -0.65 19.96
N ARG A 185 -21.05 -0.03 19.39
CA ARG A 185 -22.37 -0.67 19.25
C ARG A 185 -22.37 -1.82 18.24
N LEU A 186 -21.67 -1.69 17.12
CA LEU A 186 -21.63 -2.70 16.05
C LEU A 186 -20.65 -3.84 16.31
N GLN A 187 -19.67 -3.65 17.20
CA GLN A 187 -18.79 -4.71 17.67
C GLN A 187 -19.46 -5.63 18.71
N ALA A 188 -20.53 -5.17 19.37
CA ALA A 188 -21.29 -5.99 20.30
C ALA A 188 -22.10 -7.07 19.56
N ASN A 189 -22.16 -8.27 20.14
CA ASN A 189 -22.96 -9.35 19.57
C ASN A 189 -24.46 -9.05 19.72
N PRO A 190 -25.23 -9.01 18.61
CA PRO A 190 -26.66 -8.75 18.67
C PRO A 190 -27.40 -9.94 19.31
N PRO A 191 -28.49 -9.69 20.05
CA PRO A 191 -29.34 -10.74 20.59
C PRO A 191 -30.00 -11.54 19.46
N GLN A 192 -30.12 -12.86 19.64
CA GLN A 192 -30.63 -13.79 18.61
C GLN A 192 -32.05 -13.44 18.16
N SER A 193 -32.92 -12.99 19.06
CA SER A 193 -34.29 -12.58 18.73
C SER A 193 -34.37 -11.48 17.67
N VAL A 194 -33.38 -10.59 17.62
CA VAL A 194 -33.32 -9.51 16.61
C VAL A 194 -32.78 -10.03 15.28
N LEU A 195 -31.93 -11.07 15.31
CA LEU A 195 -31.44 -11.72 14.10
C LEU A 195 -32.53 -12.53 13.40
N ASP A 196 -33.35 -13.24 14.18
CA ASP A 196 -34.48 -14.01 13.66
C ASP A 196 -35.57 -13.10 13.05
N ALA A 197 -35.67 -11.86 13.55
CA ALA A 197 -36.57 -10.84 13.02
C ALA A 197 -36.03 -10.10 11.78
N LEU A 198 -34.83 -10.43 11.28
CA LEU A 198 -34.26 -9.76 10.11
C LEU A 198 -35.04 -10.09 8.84
N PRO A 199 -35.31 -9.10 7.97
CA PRO A 199 -35.97 -9.35 6.71
C PRO A 199 -35.05 -10.12 5.75
N ALA A 200 -35.63 -10.94 4.87
CA ALA A 200 -34.88 -11.75 3.89
C ALA A 200 -34.03 -10.92 2.89
N THR A 201 -34.31 -9.62 2.80
CA THR A 201 -33.53 -8.64 2.03
C THR A 201 -32.16 -8.36 2.64
N ASN A 202 -32.00 -8.59 3.95
CA ASN A 202 -30.87 -8.17 4.77
C ASN A 202 -30.14 -9.37 5.42
N PRO A 203 -29.57 -10.30 4.64
CA PRO A 203 -28.82 -11.40 5.24
C PRO A 203 -27.52 -10.91 5.88
N THR A 204 -27.03 -11.67 6.84
CA THR A 204 -25.81 -11.41 7.60
C THR A 204 -24.55 -11.93 6.90
N GLU A 205 -24.68 -12.87 5.97
CA GLU A 205 -23.56 -13.49 5.28
C GLU A 205 -23.51 -13.21 3.78
N VAL A 206 -22.29 -12.98 3.29
CA VAL A 206 -22.00 -12.75 1.89
C VAL A 206 -21.24 -13.96 1.37
N GLY A 207 -21.90 -14.78 0.53
CA GLY A 207 -21.29 -15.97 -0.06
C GLY A 207 -19.98 -15.66 -0.80
N ALA A 208 -19.12 -16.68 -0.93
CA ALA A 208 -17.87 -16.53 -1.68
C ALA A 208 -18.16 -16.27 -3.17
N TRP A 209 -17.28 -15.53 -3.84
CA TRP A 209 -17.36 -15.34 -5.28
C TRP A 209 -16.84 -16.57 -6.00
N LYS A 210 -17.77 -17.47 -6.33
CA LYS A 210 -17.50 -18.68 -7.10
C LYS A 210 -18.00 -18.49 -8.53
N ARG A 211 -17.33 -19.16 -9.48
CA ARG A 211 -17.75 -19.17 -10.89
C ARG A 211 -19.18 -19.71 -10.99
N GLY A 212 -20.04 -18.99 -11.74
CA GLY A 212 -21.45 -19.35 -11.92
C GLY A 212 -22.41 -18.83 -10.85
N VAL A 213 -21.93 -18.19 -9.78
CA VAL A 213 -22.78 -17.57 -8.75
C VAL A 213 -22.78 -16.06 -8.90
N ASN A 214 -23.95 -15.47 -9.13
CA ASN A 214 -24.14 -14.03 -9.32
C ASN A 214 -24.14 -13.21 -8.00
N THR A 215 -23.40 -13.68 -6.98
CA THR A 215 -23.31 -13.04 -5.66
C THR A 215 -22.95 -11.55 -5.76
N PHE A 216 -22.02 -11.21 -6.65
CA PHE A 216 -21.59 -9.84 -6.87
C PHE A 216 -22.74 -8.93 -7.33
N GLN A 217 -23.45 -9.30 -8.40
CA GLN A 217 -24.59 -8.53 -8.93
C GLN A 217 -25.76 -8.47 -7.93
N LYS A 218 -26.03 -9.57 -7.22
CA LYS A 218 -27.06 -9.61 -6.18
C LYS A 218 -26.78 -8.60 -5.07
N TRP A 219 -25.53 -8.52 -4.61
CA TRP A 219 -25.15 -7.55 -3.58
C TRP A 219 -25.02 -6.14 -4.13
N GLU A 220 -24.65 -5.95 -5.39
CA GLU A 220 -24.69 -4.64 -6.03
C GLU A 220 -26.12 -4.04 -6.02
N SER A 221 -27.13 -4.82 -6.42
CA SER A 221 -28.54 -4.37 -6.37
C SER A 221 -28.97 -4.11 -4.92
N ARG A 222 -28.65 -5.01 -3.98
CA ARG A 222 -29.00 -4.83 -2.57
C ARG A 222 -28.38 -3.58 -1.93
N LEU A 223 -27.10 -3.30 -2.20
CA LEU A 223 -26.43 -2.09 -1.70
C LEU A 223 -27.06 -0.80 -2.25
N ARG A 224 -27.72 -0.85 -3.42
CA ARG A 224 -28.45 0.29 -4.00
C ARG A 224 -29.86 0.43 -3.45
N GLU A 225 -30.53 -0.69 -3.16
CA GLU A 225 -31.96 -0.74 -2.87
C GLU A 225 -32.26 -0.76 -1.37
N THR A 226 -31.41 -1.38 -0.56
CA THR A 226 -31.65 -1.65 0.86
C THR A 226 -30.79 -0.76 1.77
N GLU A 227 -31.28 -0.49 2.98
CA GLU A 227 -30.52 0.21 4.01
C GLU A 227 -29.81 -0.79 4.95
N PRO A 228 -28.61 -0.47 5.46
CA PRO A 228 -27.89 -1.32 6.39
C PRO A 228 -28.57 -1.29 7.77
N LEU A 229 -28.99 -2.45 8.26
CA LEU A 229 -29.56 -2.58 9.60
C LEU A 229 -28.45 -2.81 10.64
N PRO A 230 -28.46 -2.12 11.81
CA PRO A 230 -27.40 -2.29 12.81
C PRO A 230 -27.19 -3.74 13.26
N ALA A 231 -28.28 -4.48 13.49
CA ALA A 231 -28.21 -5.89 13.89
C ALA A 231 -27.65 -6.80 12.79
N GLN A 232 -28.00 -6.51 11.53
CA GLN A 232 -27.44 -7.22 10.37
C GLN A 232 -25.93 -7.02 10.32
N ILE A 233 -25.47 -5.76 10.37
CA ILE A 233 -24.06 -5.40 10.29
C ILE A 233 -23.26 -5.98 11.47
N ALA A 234 -23.80 -5.89 12.68
CA ALA A 234 -23.17 -6.43 13.88
C ALA A 234 -22.91 -7.95 13.76
N ALA A 235 -23.88 -8.69 13.22
CA ALA A 235 -23.75 -10.12 12.97
C ALA A 235 -22.90 -10.51 11.75
N MET A 236 -22.44 -9.56 10.92
CA MET A 236 -21.61 -9.90 9.76
C MET A 236 -20.21 -10.38 10.17
N HIS A 237 -19.76 -11.47 9.55
CA HIS A 237 -18.37 -11.90 9.67
C HIS A 237 -17.42 -10.94 8.93
N LYS A 238 -16.17 -10.86 9.40
CA LYS A 238 -15.07 -10.06 8.81
C LYS A 238 -14.98 -10.22 7.29
N ASP A 239 -15.00 -11.46 6.80
CA ASP A 239 -14.94 -11.78 5.37
C ASP A 239 -16.12 -11.20 4.58
N SER A 240 -17.32 -11.23 5.16
CA SER A 240 -18.52 -10.70 4.52
C SER A 240 -18.44 -9.19 4.39
N VAL A 241 -17.94 -8.50 5.43
CA VAL A 241 -17.70 -7.05 5.42
C VAL A 241 -16.71 -6.68 4.32
N PHE A 242 -15.57 -7.37 4.22
CA PHE A 242 -14.58 -7.09 3.18
C PHE A 242 -15.08 -7.43 1.77
N ARG A 243 -15.86 -8.50 1.60
CA ARG A 243 -16.51 -8.78 0.32
C ARG A 243 -17.44 -7.63 -0.09
N LEU A 244 -18.23 -7.06 0.81
CA LEU A 244 -19.07 -5.91 0.51
C LEU A 244 -18.27 -4.64 0.21
N LEU A 245 -17.21 -4.35 0.98
CA LEU A 245 -16.32 -3.23 0.69
C LEU A 245 -15.74 -3.35 -0.73
N ARG A 246 -15.37 -4.57 -1.13
CA ARG A 246 -14.89 -4.81 -2.49
C ARG A 246 -15.98 -4.70 -3.56
N VAL A 247 -17.24 -5.04 -3.27
CA VAL A 247 -18.38 -4.72 -4.18
C VAL A 247 -18.50 -3.20 -4.32
N LEU A 248 -18.44 -2.44 -3.23
CA LEU A 248 -18.50 -0.98 -3.24
C LEU A 248 -17.35 -0.35 -4.04
N LEU A 249 -16.15 -0.92 -3.94
CA LEU A 249 -14.97 -0.50 -4.72
C LEU A 249 -15.07 -0.89 -6.19
N ALA A 250 -15.45 -2.12 -6.51
CA ALA A 250 -15.51 -2.57 -7.90
C ALA A 250 -16.65 -1.92 -8.67
N CYS A 251 -17.76 -1.66 -7.99
CA CYS A 251 -18.90 -0.99 -8.59
C CYS A 251 -18.71 0.52 -8.66
N LYS A 252 -19.53 1.09 -9.51
CA LYS A 252 -19.55 2.50 -9.89
C LYS A 252 -20.17 3.42 -8.82
N PHE A 253 -20.09 3.06 -7.53
CA PHE A 253 -20.68 3.78 -6.40
C PHE A 253 -19.96 5.08 -6.06
N LEU A 254 -18.64 5.12 -6.31
CA LEU A 254 -17.76 6.26 -6.03
C LEU A 254 -17.22 6.87 -7.33
N ARG A 255 -18.02 6.88 -8.41
CA ARG A 255 -17.59 7.47 -9.67
C ARG A 255 -17.47 8.99 -9.54
N ALA A 256 -16.36 9.52 -10.03
CA ALA A 256 -16.17 10.94 -10.29
C ALA A 256 -17.38 11.47 -11.08
N LYS A 257 -17.87 12.66 -10.70
CA LYS A 257 -19.03 13.38 -11.28
C LYS A 257 -20.42 13.05 -10.75
N THR A 258 -20.58 12.11 -9.82
CA THR A 258 -21.89 11.87 -9.15
C THR A 258 -21.76 11.93 -7.64
N GLN A 259 -22.63 12.71 -6.99
CA GLN A 259 -22.75 12.74 -5.53
C GLN A 259 -23.03 11.33 -5.00
N VAL A 260 -22.35 10.97 -3.91
CA VAL A 260 -22.54 9.66 -3.28
C VAL A 260 -23.96 9.59 -2.73
N ARG A 261 -24.73 8.58 -3.14
CA ARG A 261 -26.06 8.35 -2.59
C ARG A 261 -25.98 8.16 -1.07
N GLU A 262 -26.89 8.78 -0.34
CA GLU A 262 -26.95 8.69 1.13
C GLU A 262 -27.01 7.24 1.63
N ARG A 263 -27.73 6.36 0.93
CA ARG A 263 -27.75 4.93 1.28
C ARG A 263 -26.38 4.28 1.17
N THR A 264 -25.63 4.60 0.11
CA THR A 264 -24.27 4.10 -0.09
C THR A 264 -23.34 4.61 1.00
N SER A 265 -23.45 5.89 1.39
CA SER A 265 -22.63 6.43 2.48
C SER A 265 -22.93 5.76 3.82
N ARG A 266 -24.20 5.46 4.12
CA ARG A 266 -24.57 4.66 5.31
C ARG A 266 -23.97 3.26 5.29
N TRP A 267 -23.98 2.58 4.14
CA TRP A 267 -23.32 1.28 3.99
C TRP A 267 -21.81 1.38 4.23
N VAL A 268 -21.14 2.36 3.62
CA VAL A 268 -19.70 2.59 3.84
C VAL A 268 -19.42 2.84 5.31
N TRP A 269 -20.18 3.74 5.95
CA TRP A 269 -20.01 4.10 7.36
C TRP A 269 -20.19 2.90 8.30
N ALA A 270 -21.25 2.11 8.08
CA ALA A 270 -21.55 0.94 8.90
C ALA A 270 -20.53 -0.19 8.69
N LEU A 271 -20.11 -0.45 7.45
CA LEU A 271 -19.10 -1.48 7.16
C LEU A 271 -17.74 -1.12 7.75
N LEU A 272 -17.32 0.14 7.62
CA LEU A 272 -16.09 0.62 8.25
C LEU A 272 -16.17 0.49 9.78
N ALA A 273 -17.30 0.83 10.39
CA ALA A 273 -17.50 0.70 11.83
C ALA A 273 -17.52 -0.76 12.31
N ARG A 274 -17.82 -1.74 11.44
CA ARG A 274 -17.79 -3.18 11.79
C ARG A 274 -16.40 -3.81 11.71
N LEU A 275 -15.44 -3.14 11.07
CA LEU A 275 -14.09 -3.67 10.90
C LEU A 275 -13.42 -3.95 12.26
N PRO A 276 -12.59 -5.01 12.35
CA PRO A 276 -11.73 -5.26 13.51
C PRO A 276 -10.78 -4.10 13.83
N ASP A 277 -10.23 -4.09 15.03
CA ASP A 277 -9.28 -3.06 15.47
C ASP A 277 -7.91 -3.17 14.78
N LYS A 278 -7.12 -2.09 14.87
CA LYS A 278 -5.81 -1.98 14.23
C LYS A 278 -4.89 -3.07 14.81
N GLY A 279 -4.44 -3.99 13.96
CA GLY A 279 -3.60 -5.14 14.35
C GLY A 279 -4.23 -6.51 14.05
N GLU A 280 -5.56 -6.60 13.93
CA GLU A 280 -6.25 -7.83 13.51
C GLU A 280 -6.46 -7.91 11.98
N LEU A 281 -6.10 -6.83 11.28
CA LEU A 281 -6.23 -6.70 9.84
C LEU A 281 -4.94 -7.13 9.14
N ASP A 282 -5.08 -7.93 8.10
CA ASP A 282 -3.99 -8.32 7.23
C ASP A 282 -3.59 -7.17 6.28
N TYR A 283 -2.38 -7.21 5.72
CA TYR A 283 -1.87 -6.16 4.83
C TYR A 283 -2.77 -5.93 3.59
N MET A 284 -3.39 -6.99 3.07
CA MET A 284 -4.36 -6.91 1.96
C MET A 284 -5.64 -6.18 2.35
N GLU A 285 -6.13 -6.42 3.57
CA GLU A 285 -7.34 -5.81 4.09
C GLU A 285 -7.15 -4.33 4.36
N VAL A 286 -6.01 -3.96 4.97
CA VAL A 286 -5.57 -2.56 5.11
C VAL A 286 -5.43 -1.90 3.74
N GLY A 287 -4.90 -2.63 2.75
CA GLY A 287 -4.80 -2.18 1.36
C GLY A 287 -6.16 -1.79 0.76
N TRP A 288 -7.20 -2.59 0.96
CA TRP A 288 -8.55 -2.27 0.46
C TRP A 288 -9.16 -1.06 1.15
N ILE A 289 -8.94 -0.88 2.46
CA ILE A 289 -9.41 0.30 3.20
C ILE A 289 -8.71 1.56 2.69
N ARG A 290 -7.39 1.48 2.45
CA ARG A 290 -6.61 2.59 1.89
C ARG A 290 -7.07 2.95 0.48
N GLU A 291 -7.34 1.96 -0.36
CA GLU A 291 -7.86 2.17 -1.71
C GLU A 291 -9.24 2.86 -1.69
N LEU A 292 -10.10 2.52 -0.73
CA LEU A 292 -11.35 3.23 -0.51
C LEU A 292 -11.12 4.70 -0.13
N GLY A 293 -10.18 4.97 0.78
CA GLY A 293 -9.79 6.33 1.16
C GLY A 293 -9.27 7.15 -0.01
N LYS A 294 -8.36 6.58 -0.83
CA LYS A 294 -7.84 7.24 -2.04
C LYS A 294 -8.95 7.66 -3.00
N ARG A 295 -9.94 6.79 -3.22
CA ARG A 295 -11.09 7.08 -4.10
C ARG A 295 -12.02 8.14 -3.51
N ALA A 296 -12.20 8.15 -2.19
CA ALA A 296 -12.97 9.18 -1.51
C ALA A 296 -12.28 10.56 -1.65
N VAL A 297 -10.97 10.63 -1.48
CA VAL A 297 -10.19 11.86 -1.70
C VAL A 297 -10.30 12.32 -3.14
N LEU A 298 -10.12 11.42 -4.12
CA LEU A 298 -10.30 11.76 -5.53
C LEU A 298 -11.71 12.28 -5.81
N LEU A 299 -12.74 11.67 -5.23
CA LEU A 299 -14.11 12.13 -5.37
C LEU A 299 -14.29 13.53 -4.78
N MET A 300 -13.75 13.82 -3.59
CA MET A 300 -13.78 15.16 -2.98
C MET A 300 -13.11 16.21 -3.85
N VAL A 301 -11.92 15.93 -4.40
CA VAL A 301 -11.22 16.84 -5.33
C VAL A 301 -12.08 17.09 -6.56
N THR A 302 -12.65 16.04 -7.18
CA THR A 302 -13.51 16.23 -8.35
C THR A 302 -14.80 17.00 -8.03
N LEU A 303 -15.34 16.90 -6.82
CA LEU A 303 -16.50 17.68 -6.41
C LEU A 303 -16.15 19.15 -6.21
N ALA A 304 -14.99 19.44 -5.61
CA ALA A 304 -14.48 20.80 -5.45
C ALA A 304 -14.20 21.45 -6.81
N GLU A 305 -13.54 20.75 -7.73
CA GLU A 305 -13.32 21.22 -9.10
C GLU A 305 -14.66 21.51 -9.82
N LEU A 306 -15.65 20.62 -9.67
CA LEU A 306 -16.99 20.83 -10.25
C LEU A 306 -17.73 22.02 -9.64
N GLU A 307 -17.54 22.30 -8.36
CA GLU A 307 -18.11 23.46 -7.68
C GLU A 307 -17.49 24.77 -8.17
N VAL A 308 -16.15 24.81 -8.28
CA VAL A 308 -15.42 25.95 -8.87
C VAL A 308 -15.86 26.19 -10.30
N LEU A 309 -15.98 25.14 -11.12
CA LEU A 309 -16.50 25.27 -12.49
C LEU A 309 -17.92 25.82 -12.50
N ARG A 310 -18.82 25.30 -11.65
CA ARG A 310 -20.20 25.81 -11.54
C ARG A 310 -20.21 27.30 -11.22
N GLU A 311 -19.42 27.75 -10.24
CA GLU A 311 -19.31 29.17 -9.89
C GLU A 311 -18.81 30.01 -11.06
N HIS A 312 -17.75 29.58 -11.76
CA HIS A 312 -17.23 30.32 -12.91
C HIS A 312 -18.23 30.43 -14.06
N TYR A 313 -18.97 29.36 -14.37
CA TYR A 313 -19.94 29.37 -15.47
C TYR A 313 -21.26 30.07 -15.10
N ASP A 314 -21.73 29.98 -13.86
CA ASP A 314 -22.90 30.70 -13.38
C ASP A 314 -22.62 32.22 -13.31
N VAL A 315 -21.41 32.62 -12.92
CA VAL A 315 -20.95 34.01 -12.96
C VAL A 315 -20.81 34.52 -14.40
N ALA A 316 -20.33 33.70 -15.34
CA ALA A 316 -20.24 34.07 -16.76
C ALA A 316 -21.64 34.22 -17.40
N ALA A 317 -22.57 33.30 -17.11
CA ALA A 317 -23.94 33.37 -17.61
C ALA A 317 -24.69 34.61 -17.08
N THR A 318 -24.51 34.93 -15.79
CA THR A 318 -25.11 36.13 -15.18
C THR A 318 -24.46 37.43 -15.68
N ARG A 319 -23.16 37.44 -15.97
CA ARG A 319 -22.48 38.59 -16.61
C ARG A 319 -22.95 38.83 -18.05
N LEU A 320 -23.11 37.77 -18.86
CA LEU A 320 -23.65 37.88 -20.22
C LEU A 320 -25.10 38.35 -20.23
N ALA A 321 -25.94 37.87 -19.30
CA ALA A 321 -27.32 38.33 -19.16
C ALA A 321 -27.40 39.82 -18.77
N LYS A 322 -26.53 40.29 -17.87
CA LYS A 322 -26.43 41.72 -17.51
C LYS A 322 -25.93 42.59 -18.67
N MET A 323 -24.98 42.10 -19.48
CA MET A 323 -24.50 42.82 -20.66
C MET A 323 -25.58 42.94 -21.75
N ALA A 324 -26.37 41.89 -21.98
CA ALA A 324 -27.48 41.93 -22.95
C ALA A 324 -28.60 42.92 -22.56
N LEU A 325 -28.86 43.08 -21.26
CA LEU A 325 -29.83 44.04 -20.72
C LEU A 325 -29.32 45.49 -20.68
N SER A 326 -28.00 45.69 -20.81
CA SER A 326 -27.36 47.01 -20.79
C SER A 326 -27.06 47.57 -22.19
N THR A 327 -27.58 46.94 -23.25
CA THR A 327 -27.43 47.42 -24.63
C THR A 327 -28.54 48.45 -24.94
N PRO A 328 -28.21 49.73 -25.18
CA PRO A 328 -29.24 50.74 -25.45
C PRO A 328 -29.88 50.49 -26.83
N ILE A 329 -31.21 50.32 -26.83
CA ILE A 329 -32.03 50.19 -28.04
C ILE A 329 -32.01 51.52 -28.78
N ILE A 330 -31.14 51.64 -29.78
CA ILE A 330 -31.15 52.77 -30.73
C ILE A 330 -32.39 52.61 -31.62
N ARG A 331 -33.45 53.38 -31.31
CA ARG A 331 -34.63 53.46 -32.18
C ARG A 331 -34.30 54.25 -33.45
N PRO A 332 -34.59 53.74 -34.65
CA PRO A 332 -34.39 54.49 -35.88
C PRO A 332 -35.39 55.64 -35.98
N ARG A 333 -34.85 56.84 -36.20
CA ARG A 333 -35.57 58.11 -36.37
C ARG A 333 -36.26 58.09 -37.75
N GLN A 334 -37.58 57.92 -37.78
CA GLN A 334 -38.33 58.05 -39.03
C GLN A 334 -38.37 59.51 -39.48
N ARG A 335 -38.15 59.72 -40.78
CA ARG A 335 -38.26 61.00 -41.49
C ARG A 335 -39.65 61.18 -42.05
#